data_AF-A0A6G4VGA0-F1
#
_entry.id   AF-A0A6G4VGA0-F1
#
_cell.length_a   1.000
_cell.length_b   1.000
_cell.length_c   1.000
_cell.angle_alpha   90.00
_cell.angle_beta   90.00
_cell.angle_gamma   90.00
#
_symmetry.space_group_name_H-M   'P 1'
#
loop_
_entity.id
_entity.type
_entity.pdbx_description
1 polymer ?
#
loop_
_entity_poly.entity_id
_entity_poly.type
_entity_poly.pdbx_seq_one_letter_code
_entity_poly.pdbx_strand_id
1 'polypeptide(L)'
;MGEVATAVSDEAFSALAENLGHILETRALLCVIAPEDVRGEAVVEAALSRLDGADSVVVTTAAPGSLAALLDAFHAALHLGVRPRRLADAQKAVENELARRSWPVVVVRDAHLLRTEALQCVYALWSLFQDRERRMPVVLVGPERIRSVLRRPSLASLESCIFIWHRLTPSP
;
A
#
# COMPACT_ATOMS: atom_id res chain seq x y z
N MET A 1 -2.79 27.80 0.64
CA MET A 1 -1.95 26.60 0.47
C MET A 1 -1.43 26.25 1.85
N GLY A 2 -2.06 25.27 2.51
CA GLY A 2 -1.59 24.80 3.82
C GLY A 2 -0.33 23.98 3.63
N GLU A 3 0.67 24.25 4.45
CA GLU A 3 1.90 23.46 4.54
C GLU A 3 1.51 22.06 5.03
N VAL A 4 1.66 21.04 4.18
CA VAL A 4 1.32 19.66 4.55
C VAL A 4 2.47 19.14 5.40
N ALA A 5 2.19 18.90 6.68
CA ALA A 5 3.20 18.52 7.65
C ALA A 5 3.62 17.06 7.45
N THR A 6 4.91 16.79 7.56
CA THR A 6 5.44 15.43 7.82
C THR A 6 5.57 15.15 9.32
N ALA A 7 5.23 16.12 10.17
CA ALA A 7 5.45 16.09 11.61
C ALA A 7 4.41 15.21 12.31
N VAL A 8 4.73 13.92 12.45
CA VAL A 8 4.16 13.03 13.46
C VAL A 8 5.05 13.05 14.70
N SER A 9 4.49 12.75 15.88
CA SER A 9 5.33 12.63 17.08
C SER A 9 6.30 11.45 16.97
N ASP A 10 7.41 11.48 17.72
CA ASP A 10 8.38 10.39 17.73
C ASP A 10 7.75 9.08 18.23
N GLU A 11 6.82 9.15 19.18
CA GLU A 11 6.08 7.98 19.66
C GLU A 11 5.19 7.39 18.56
N ALA A 12 4.49 8.24 17.79
CA ALA A 12 3.66 7.81 16.67
C ALA A 12 4.51 7.16 15.57
N PHE A 13 5.67 7.74 15.28
CA PHE A 13 6.63 7.18 14.33
C PHE A 13 7.18 5.83 14.80
N SER A 14 7.58 5.72 16.07
CA SER A 14 8.10 4.47 16.65
C SER A 14 7.05 3.37 16.61
N ALA A 15 5.82 3.68 16.99
CA ALA A 15 4.71 2.74 16.91
C ALA A 15 4.42 2.30 15.47
N LEU A 16 4.53 3.20 14.48
CA LEU A 16 4.41 2.80 13.07
C LEU A 16 5.56 1.87 12.67
N ALA A 17 6.80 2.20 13.00
CA ALA A 17 7.97 1.39 12.67
C ALA A 17 7.89 -0.02 13.26
N GLU A 18 7.43 -0.14 14.51
CA GLU A 18 7.16 -1.43 15.14
C GLU A 18 6.11 -2.22 14.35
N ASN A 19 4.95 -1.62 14.05
CA ASN A 19 3.90 -2.28 13.27
C ASN A 19 4.37 -2.68 11.87
N LEU A 20 5.22 -1.86 11.24
CA LEU A 20 5.84 -2.19 9.96
C LEU A 20 6.79 -3.38 10.09
N GLY A 21 7.60 -3.47 11.14
CA GLY A 21 8.40 -4.65 11.45
C GLY A 21 7.54 -5.92 11.54
N HIS A 22 6.43 -5.86 12.27
CA HIS A 22 5.51 -6.99 12.41
C HIS A 22 4.90 -7.43 11.08
N ILE A 23 4.46 -6.50 10.22
CA ILE A 23 3.89 -6.87 8.91
C ILE A 23 4.96 -7.32 7.92
N LEU A 24 6.21 -6.85 8.04
CA LEU A 24 7.34 -7.38 7.27
C LEU A 24 7.66 -8.83 7.65
N GLU A 25 7.61 -9.17 8.94
CA GLU A 25 7.83 -10.55 9.41
C GLU A 25 6.67 -11.47 8.99
N THR A 26 5.44 -11.04 9.23
CA THR A 26 4.22 -11.84 9.01
C THR A 26 3.69 -11.79 7.58
N ARG A 27 4.21 -10.89 6.74
CA ARG A 27 3.80 -10.65 5.35
C ARG A 27 2.34 -10.25 5.21
N ALA A 28 1.83 -9.57 6.22
CA ALA A 28 0.42 -9.23 6.35
C ALA A 28 0.06 -7.90 5.67
N LEU A 29 -1.24 -7.57 5.71
CA LEU A 29 -1.76 -6.28 5.29
C LEU A 29 -1.80 -5.31 6.47
N LEU A 30 -1.28 -4.10 6.26
CA LEU A 30 -1.39 -2.96 7.18
C LEU A 30 -2.24 -1.87 6.52
N CYS A 31 -3.18 -1.28 7.26
CA CYS A 31 -3.84 -0.04 6.84
C CYS A 31 -3.39 1.10 7.73
N VAL A 32 -2.77 2.13 7.13
CA VAL A 32 -2.35 3.36 7.80
C VAL A 32 -3.36 4.47 7.50
N ILE A 33 -3.94 5.01 8.58
CA ILE A 33 -4.88 6.12 8.56
C ILE A 33 -4.12 7.40 8.90
N ALA A 34 -3.92 8.24 7.91
CA ALA A 34 -3.23 9.52 8.04
C ALA A 34 -4.23 10.69 8.05
N PRO A 35 -4.08 11.68 8.94
CA PRO A 35 -4.80 12.95 8.81
C PRO A 35 -4.61 13.58 7.41
N GLU A 36 -5.58 14.34 6.91
CA GLU A 36 -5.52 14.94 5.55
C GLU A 36 -4.35 15.93 5.37
N ASP A 37 -3.92 16.54 6.47
CA ASP A 37 -2.82 17.49 6.57
C ASP A 37 -1.47 16.82 6.81
N VAL A 38 -1.44 15.48 6.94
CA VAL A 38 -0.24 14.69 7.12
C VAL A 38 0.08 13.90 5.86
N ARG A 39 1.33 13.99 5.40
CA ARG A 39 1.84 13.16 4.30
C ARG A 39 2.11 11.72 4.74
N GLY A 40 1.04 10.97 5.01
CA GLY A 40 1.11 9.62 5.58
C GLY A 40 2.01 8.66 4.80
N GLU A 41 2.07 8.79 3.48
CA GLU A 41 2.99 7.99 2.66
C GLU A 41 4.45 8.26 3.00
N ALA A 42 4.80 9.52 3.24
CA ALA A 42 6.18 9.93 3.44
C ALA A 42 6.64 9.46 4.82
N VAL A 43 5.72 9.42 5.79
CA VAL A 43 5.96 8.84 7.11
C VAL A 43 6.17 7.32 7.00
N VAL A 44 5.36 6.61 6.21
CA VAL A 44 5.52 5.17 5.96
C VAL A 44 6.84 4.86 5.24
N GLU A 45 7.17 5.61 4.19
CA GLU A 45 8.43 5.45 3.45
C GLU A 45 9.65 5.74 4.35
N ALA A 46 9.57 6.79 5.19
CA ALA A 46 10.61 7.11 6.16
C ALA A 46 10.76 6.06 7.27
N ALA A 47 9.66 5.40 7.66
CA ALA A 47 9.71 4.30 8.62
C ALA A 47 10.27 3.02 7.98
N LEU A 48 9.85 2.69 6.75
CA LEU A 48 10.38 1.55 5.99
C LEU A 48 11.87 1.69 5.69
N SER A 49 12.38 2.89 5.41
CA SER A 49 13.80 3.10 5.12
C SER A 49 14.72 2.87 6.32
N ARG A 50 14.17 2.83 7.54
CA ARG A 50 14.89 2.46 8.76
C ARG A 50 14.87 0.96 9.05
N LEU A 51 14.10 0.18 8.29
CA LEU A 51 13.98 -1.26 8.45
C LEU A 51 14.84 -1.94 7.39
N ASP A 52 15.82 -2.73 7.84
CA ASP A 52 16.72 -3.45 6.94
C ASP A 52 15.97 -4.43 6.04
N GLY A 53 16.29 -4.44 4.75
CA GLY A 53 15.79 -5.42 3.78
C GLY A 53 14.41 -5.14 3.18
N ALA A 54 13.79 -3.99 3.48
CA ALA A 54 12.54 -3.58 2.85
C ALA A 54 12.78 -3.00 1.44
N ASP A 55 12.36 -3.72 0.39
CA ASP A 55 12.33 -3.20 -0.98
C ASP A 55 10.94 -2.60 -1.28
N SER A 56 10.76 -1.30 -1.00
CA SER A 56 9.47 -0.64 -1.12
C SER A 56 9.08 -0.35 -2.57
N VAL A 57 7.89 -0.80 -2.97
CA VAL A 57 7.25 -0.47 -4.24
C VAL A 57 6.08 0.48 -3.95
N VAL A 58 6.31 1.77 -4.16
CA VAL A 58 5.33 2.82 -3.86
C VAL A 58 4.45 3.08 -5.07
N VAL A 59 3.16 2.85 -4.92
CA VAL A 59 2.16 2.95 -5.99
C VAL A 59 1.25 4.15 -5.72
N THR A 60 1.27 5.11 -6.64
CA THR A 60 0.41 6.30 -6.59
C THR A 60 -0.49 6.36 -7.81
N THR A 61 -1.79 6.37 -7.60
CA THR A 61 -2.76 6.45 -8.71
C THR A 61 -3.37 7.84 -8.81
N ALA A 62 -3.47 8.37 -10.03
CA ALA A 62 -4.31 9.53 -10.28
C ALA A 62 -5.79 9.19 -10.05
N ALA A 63 -6.55 10.14 -9.52
CA ALA A 63 -8.00 9.99 -9.38
C ALA A 63 -8.69 10.08 -10.76
N PRO A 64 -9.75 9.28 -11.03
CA PRO A 64 -10.32 8.25 -10.15
C PRO A 64 -9.54 6.94 -10.28
N GLY A 65 -9.04 6.40 -9.16
CA GLY A 65 -8.09 5.27 -9.10
C GLY A 65 -8.65 3.95 -9.66
N SER A 66 -8.76 3.86 -10.99
CA SER A 66 -9.23 2.70 -11.72
C SER A 66 -8.20 1.56 -11.71
N LEU A 67 -8.62 0.34 -12.05
CA LEU A 67 -7.69 -0.78 -12.22
C LEU A 67 -6.60 -0.46 -13.27
N ALA A 68 -6.97 0.20 -14.36
CA ALA A 68 -6.01 0.60 -15.38
C ALA A 68 -4.96 1.56 -14.82
N ALA A 69 -5.39 2.59 -14.09
CA ALA A 69 -4.51 3.56 -13.46
C ALA A 69 -3.64 2.94 -12.36
N LEU A 70 -4.15 1.97 -11.62
CA LEU A 70 -3.38 1.18 -10.66
C LEU A 70 -2.25 0.41 -11.36
N LEU A 71 -2.58 -0.30 -12.45
CA LEU A 71 -1.56 -1.03 -13.21
C LEU A 71 -0.54 -0.09 -13.85
N ASP A 72 -0.96 1.09 -14.36
CA ASP A 72 -0.04 2.13 -14.83
C ASP A 72 0.93 2.57 -13.71
N ALA A 73 0.41 2.79 -12.51
CA ALA A 73 1.21 3.18 -11.36
C ALA A 73 2.21 2.09 -10.95
N PHE A 74 1.81 0.82 -10.98
CA PHE A 74 2.74 -0.29 -10.77
C PHE A 74 3.82 -0.37 -11.86
N HIS A 75 3.49 -0.17 -13.13
CA HIS A 75 4.49 -0.18 -14.21
C HIS A 75 5.52 0.93 -14.02
N ALA A 76 5.07 2.13 -13.60
CA ALA A 76 5.95 3.23 -13.28
C ALA A 76 6.85 2.90 -12.08
N ALA A 77 6.28 2.40 -10.98
CA ALA A 77 7.00 2.08 -9.74
C ALA A 77 8.00 0.93 -9.91
N LEU A 78 7.71 -0.03 -10.79
CA LEU A 78 8.54 -1.20 -11.06
C LEU A 78 9.48 -0.99 -12.26
N HIS A 79 9.46 0.19 -12.90
CA HIS A 79 10.25 0.52 -14.10
C HIS A 79 10.09 -0.49 -15.25
N LEU A 80 8.85 -0.97 -15.47
CA LEU A 80 8.53 -2.02 -16.45
C LEU A 80 8.52 -1.55 -17.92
N GLY A 81 8.84 -0.28 -18.17
CA GLY A 81 8.84 0.29 -19.52
C GLY A 81 7.42 0.40 -20.09
N VAL A 82 7.24 0.00 -21.36
CA VAL A 82 5.97 0.20 -22.08
C VAL A 82 4.91 -0.77 -21.58
N ARG A 83 3.81 -0.21 -21.08
CA ARG A 83 2.66 -1.00 -20.62
C ARG A 83 1.98 -1.77 -21.76
N PRO A 84 1.70 -3.07 -21.58
CA PRO A 84 0.88 -3.84 -22.51
C PRO A 84 -0.53 -3.25 -22.70
N ARG A 85 -1.07 -3.32 -23.92
CA ARG A 85 -2.43 -2.81 -24.22
C ARG A 85 -3.54 -3.58 -23.48
N ARG A 86 -3.33 -4.86 -23.20
CA ARG A 86 -4.29 -5.71 -22.51
C ARG A 86 -4.04 -5.65 -21.00
N LEU A 87 -5.11 -5.42 -20.23
CA LEU A 87 -5.01 -5.35 -18.76
C LEU A 87 -4.44 -6.62 -18.13
N ALA A 88 -4.82 -7.80 -18.63
CA ALA A 88 -4.32 -9.07 -18.12
C ALA A 88 -2.80 -9.22 -18.34
N ASP A 89 -2.29 -8.78 -19.50
CA ASP A 89 -0.85 -8.83 -19.78
C ASP A 89 -0.08 -7.83 -18.91
N ALA A 90 -0.64 -6.64 -18.70
CA ALA A 90 -0.09 -5.64 -17.79
C ALA A 90 -0.06 -6.17 -16.34
N GLN A 91 -1.14 -6.77 -15.85
CA GLN A 91 -1.19 -7.38 -14.53
C GLN A 91 -0.14 -8.50 -14.39
N LYS A 92 -0.04 -9.39 -15.38
CA LYS A 92 0.95 -10.48 -15.37
C LYS A 92 2.39 -9.95 -15.36
N ALA A 93 2.67 -8.84 -16.04
CA ALA A 93 3.99 -8.20 -15.99
C ALA A 93 4.33 -7.71 -14.57
N VAL A 94 3.36 -7.08 -13.88
CA VAL A 94 3.49 -6.65 -12.48
C VAL A 94 3.73 -7.84 -11.56
N GLU A 95 2.93 -8.89 -11.68
CA GLU A 95 3.09 -10.12 -10.89
C GLU A 95 4.48 -10.76 -11.07
N ASN A 96 4.93 -10.89 -12.32
CA ASN A 96 6.23 -11.48 -12.62
C ASN A 96 7.39 -10.66 -12.05
N GLU A 97 7.29 -9.34 -12.08
CA GLU A 97 8.35 -8.47 -11.59
C GLU A 97 8.42 -8.42 -10.07
N LEU A 98 7.25 -8.32 -9.41
CA LEU A 98 7.17 -8.51 -7.96
C LEU A 98 7.70 -9.89 -7.54
N ALA A 99 7.52 -10.91 -8.38
CA ALA A 99 8.01 -12.25 -8.10
C ALA A 99 9.53 -12.44 -8.24
N ARG A 100 10.23 -11.52 -8.92
CA ARG A 100 11.70 -11.53 -9.04
C ARG A 100 12.39 -10.81 -7.90
N ARG A 101 11.66 -9.94 -7.19
CA ARG A 101 12.17 -9.21 -6.04
C ARG A 101 12.19 -10.12 -4.82
N SER A 102 13.25 -10.04 -4.03
CA SER A 102 13.45 -10.93 -2.89
C SER A 102 12.37 -10.73 -1.82
N TRP A 103 12.07 -9.48 -1.45
CA TRP A 103 11.13 -9.15 -0.37
C TRP A 103 10.43 -7.80 -0.60
N PRO A 104 9.59 -7.68 -1.65
CA PRO A 104 8.94 -6.42 -1.96
C PRO A 104 7.89 -6.05 -0.92
N VAL A 105 7.82 -4.76 -0.56
CA VAL A 105 6.77 -4.17 0.26
C VAL A 105 5.94 -3.25 -0.62
N VAL A 106 4.67 -3.60 -0.87
CA VAL A 106 3.82 -2.76 -1.71
C VAL A 106 3.17 -1.68 -0.85
N VAL A 107 3.44 -0.41 -1.15
CA VAL A 107 2.81 0.74 -0.47
C VAL A 107 1.83 1.40 -1.43
N VAL A 108 0.54 1.29 -1.14
CA VAL A 108 -0.53 1.89 -1.96
C VAL A 108 -0.93 3.23 -1.35
N ARG A 109 -0.50 4.30 -2.00
CA ARG A 109 -0.84 5.68 -1.62
C ARG A 109 -2.27 6.00 -1.99
N ASP A 110 -2.90 6.85 -1.18
CA ASP A 110 -4.26 7.34 -1.40
C ASP A 110 -5.25 6.22 -1.72
N ALA A 111 -5.14 5.08 -1.03
CA ALA A 111 -5.89 3.86 -1.32
C ALA A 111 -7.41 4.07 -1.24
N HIS A 112 -7.85 5.10 -0.53
CA HIS A 112 -9.25 5.53 -0.45
C HIS A 112 -9.81 6.12 -1.78
N LEU A 113 -8.95 6.54 -2.72
CA LEU A 113 -9.32 7.00 -4.06
C LEU A 113 -9.47 5.85 -5.06
N LEU A 114 -9.03 4.65 -4.69
CA LEU A 114 -9.14 3.48 -5.53
C LEU A 114 -10.59 3.01 -5.63
N ARG A 115 -10.96 2.61 -6.84
CA ARG A 115 -12.22 1.90 -7.08
C ARG A 115 -12.13 0.48 -6.53
N THR A 116 -13.29 -0.13 -6.33
CA THR A 116 -13.41 -1.49 -5.79
C THR A 116 -12.56 -2.49 -6.57
N GLU A 117 -12.57 -2.44 -7.90
CA GLU A 117 -11.83 -3.39 -8.75
C GLU A 117 -10.31 -3.24 -8.59
N ALA A 118 -9.83 -2.01 -8.36
CA ALA A 118 -8.42 -1.75 -8.09
C ALA A 118 -8.01 -2.30 -6.71
N LEU A 119 -8.82 -2.08 -5.67
CA LEU A 119 -8.57 -2.65 -4.33
C LEU A 119 -8.64 -4.18 -4.33
N GLN A 120 -9.58 -4.76 -5.09
CA GLN A 120 -9.65 -6.21 -5.30
C GLN A 120 -8.41 -6.74 -6.02
N CYS A 121 -7.85 -5.99 -6.98
CA CYS A 121 -6.58 -6.36 -7.62
C CYS A 121 -5.41 -6.34 -6.62
N VAL A 122 -5.33 -5.34 -5.74
CA VAL A 122 -4.31 -5.31 -4.66
C VAL A 122 -4.46 -6.53 -3.75
N TYR A 123 -5.69 -6.86 -3.34
CA TYR A 123 -5.97 -8.06 -2.54
C TYR A 123 -5.57 -9.35 -3.26
N ALA A 124 -5.94 -9.48 -4.54
CA ALA A 124 -5.62 -10.66 -5.34
C ALA A 124 -4.11 -10.83 -5.51
N LEU A 125 -3.37 -9.74 -5.73
CA LEU A 125 -1.91 -9.74 -5.74
C LEU A 125 -1.37 -10.24 -4.40
N TRP A 126 -1.78 -9.66 -3.27
CA TRP A 126 -1.34 -10.11 -1.95
C TRP A 126 -1.62 -11.60 -1.72
N SER A 127 -2.86 -12.05 -1.96
CA SER A 127 -3.29 -13.44 -1.80
C SER A 127 -2.46 -14.41 -2.65
N LEU A 128 -2.17 -14.05 -3.91
CA LEU A 128 -1.34 -14.86 -4.80
C LEU A 128 0.05 -15.14 -4.21
N PHE A 129 0.65 -14.14 -3.57
CA PHE A 129 1.94 -14.31 -2.90
C PHE A 129 1.79 -15.07 -1.58
N GLN A 130 0.68 -14.93 -0.83
CA GLN A 130 0.46 -15.76 0.36
C GLN A 130 0.39 -17.26 0.05
N ASP A 131 -0.24 -17.63 -1.08
CA ASP A 131 -0.42 -19.03 -1.47
C ASP A 131 0.84 -19.67 -2.07
N ARG A 132 1.66 -18.89 -2.77
CA ARG A 132 2.90 -19.39 -3.40
C ARG A 132 4.07 -19.38 -2.44
N GLU A 133 4.34 -18.23 -1.83
CA GLU A 133 5.49 -17.96 -1.00
C GLU A 133 5.19 -16.71 -0.17
N ARG A 134 4.84 -16.88 1.11
CA ARG A 134 4.52 -15.77 2.02
C ARG A 134 5.70 -14.80 2.08
N ARG A 135 5.65 -13.73 1.26
CA ARG A 135 6.79 -12.82 1.10
C ARG A 135 6.45 -11.37 0.86
N MET A 136 5.21 -11.04 0.48
CA MET A 136 4.86 -9.68 0.07
C MET A 136 3.84 -9.05 1.03
N PRO A 137 4.27 -8.23 2.01
CA PRO A 137 3.36 -7.38 2.74
C PRO A 137 2.80 -6.25 1.87
N VAL A 138 1.63 -5.74 2.24
CA VAL A 138 1.03 -4.54 1.62
C VAL A 138 0.65 -3.53 2.70
N VAL A 139 0.94 -2.27 2.43
CA VAL A 139 0.55 -1.12 3.25
C VAL A 139 -0.43 -0.26 2.44
N LEU A 140 -1.68 -0.17 2.90
CA LEU A 140 -2.67 0.76 2.37
C LEU A 140 -2.59 2.07 3.16
N VAL A 141 -2.43 3.20 2.46
CA VAL A 141 -2.33 4.52 3.10
C VAL A 141 -3.49 5.40 2.63
N GLY A 142 -4.17 6.06 3.58
CA GLY A 142 -5.18 7.06 3.27
C GLY A 142 -5.75 7.70 4.52
N PRO A 143 -6.66 8.67 4.39
CA PRO A 143 -7.32 9.29 5.52
C PRO A 143 -8.50 8.48 6.02
N GLU A 144 -9.20 8.97 7.05
CA GLU A 144 -10.24 8.24 7.78
C GLU A 144 -11.28 7.57 6.86
N ARG A 145 -11.63 8.23 5.74
CA ARG A 145 -12.57 7.69 4.73
C ARG A 145 -12.12 6.35 4.13
N ILE A 146 -10.85 5.95 4.23
CA ILE A 146 -10.41 4.62 3.80
C ILE A 146 -11.18 3.50 4.53
N ARG A 147 -11.58 3.72 5.79
CA ARG A 147 -12.40 2.75 6.54
C ARG A 147 -13.75 2.52 5.90
N SER A 148 -14.44 3.57 5.46
CA SER A 148 -15.75 3.42 4.81
C SER A 148 -15.63 2.80 3.42
N VAL A 149 -14.52 3.05 2.72
CA VAL A 149 -14.18 2.37 1.47
C VAL A 149 -13.99 0.87 1.69
N LEU A 150 -13.19 0.48 2.68
CA LEU A 150 -12.85 -0.93 2.94
C LEU A 150 -14.03 -1.74 3.50
N ARG A 151 -14.97 -1.09 4.21
CA ARG A 151 -16.22 -1.70 4.72
C ARG A 151 -17.26 -2.02 3.65
N ARG A 152 -17.00 -1.71 2.37
CA ARG A 152 -17.93 -2.08 1.29
C ARG A 152 -18.05 -3.61 1.22
N PRO A 153 -19.25 -4.18 1.05
CA PRO A 153 -19.42 -5.65 1.02
C PRO A 153 -18.53 -6.37 0.00
N SER A 154 -18.27 -5.74 -1.14
CA SER A 154 -17.38 -6.25 -2.19
C SER A 154 -15.90 -6.35 -1.80
N LEU A 155 -15.51 -5.77 -0.66
CA LEU A 155 -14.15 -5.74 -0.12
C LEU A 155 -14.03 -6.47 1.22
N ALA A 156 -15.07 -7.20 1.66
CA ALA A 156 -15.07 -7.90 2.94
C ALA A 156 -13.85 -8.81 3.15
N SER A 157 -13.40 -9.52 2.11
CA SER A 157 -12.19 -10.34 2.17
C SER A 157 -10.93 -9.49 2.41
N LEU A 158 -10.77 -8.39 1.67
CA LEU A 158 -9.65 -7.47 1.87
C LEU A 158 -9.68 -6.88 3.29
N GLU A 159 -10.84 -6.37 3.73
CA GLU A 159 -10.99 -5.81 5.07
C GLU A 159 -10.63 -6.82 6.16
N SER A 160 -11.11 -8.06 6.03
CA SER A 160 -10.86 -9.13 7.00
C SER A 160 -9.39 -9.56 7.10
N CYS A 161 -8.62 -9.32 6.03
CA CYS A 161 -7.20 -9.64 5.99
C CYS A 161 -6.30 -8.50 6.48
N ILE A 162 -6.86 -7.31 6.80
CA ILE A 162 -6.09 -6.23 7.41
C ILE A 162 -5.73 -6.65 8.83
N PHE A 163 -4.43 -6.94 9.01
CA PHE A 163 -3.89 -7.44 10.26
C PHE A 163 -3.73 -6.32 11.29
N ILE A 164 -3.31 -5.13 10.83
CA ILE A 164 -3.13 -3.96 11.68
C ILE A 164 -3.83 -2.76 11.06
N TRP A 165 -4.56 -2.03 11.89
CA TRP A 165 -5.06 -0.69 11.60
C TRP A 165 -4.26 0.31 12.42
N HIS A 166 -3.38 1.05 11.77
CA HIS A 166 -2.54 2.06 12.41
C HIS A 166 -3.11 3.44 12.12
N ARG A 167 -3.22 4.31 13.14
CA ARG A 167 -3.65 5.69 12.98
C ARG A 167 -2.48 6.61 13.32
N LEU A 168 -2.10 7.48 12.39
CA LEU A 168 -1.12 8.53 12.66
C LEU A 168 -1.78 9.61 13.50
N THR A 169 -1.10 9.99 14.57
CA THR A 169 -1.42 11.18 15.37
C THR A 169 -0.45 12.29 14.99
N PRO A 170 -0.96 13.46 14.54
CA PRO A 170 -0.10 14.60 14.25
C PRO A 170 0.57 15.08 15.55
N SER A 171 1.76 15.67 15.43
CA SER A 171 2.37 16.37 16.56
C SER A 171 1.45 17.52 17.01
N PRO A 172 1.30 17.75 18.32
CA PRO A 172 0.62 18.95 18.83
C PRO A 172 1.33 20.24 18.40
#